data_AF-A0AAD1GU42-F1
#
_entry.id   AF-A0AAD1GU42-F1
#
_cell.length_a   1.000
_cell.length_b   1.000
_cell.length_c   1.000
_cell.angle_alpha   90.00
_cell.angle_beta   90.00
_cell.angle_gamma   90.00
#
_symmetry.space_group_name_H-M   'P 1'
#
loop_
_entity.id
_entity.type
_entity.pdbx_description
1 polymer ?
#
loop_
_entity_poly.entity_id
_entity_poly.type
_entity_poly.pdbx_seq_one_letter_code
_entity_poly.pdbx_strand_id
1 'polypeptide(L)'
;MIDPCTGQPYVPTPAYFLGCFDIYDREETLGEELEKYDPNSPVDREALILKYSLSKNWKITYRQKFALHKSLEEALRDSGYDFQALLEHDCQECSSLPNGWDTMDNPRIFFEDIYRLASELWADDLRRAESEDKSTWDYV
;
A
#
# COMPACT_ATOMS: atom_id res chain seq x y z
N MET A 1 -3.04 17.06 -9.49
CA MET A 1 -1.96 16.49 -8.66
C MET A 1 -0.88 15.84 -9.52
N ILE A 2 0.27 16.48 -9.56
CA ILE A 2 1.51 15.96 -10.18
C ILE A 2 2.45 15.50 -9.07
N ASP A 3 3.08 14.34 -9.27
CA ASP A 3 4.18 13.89 -8.42
C ASP A 3 5.44 14.69 -8.77
N PRO A 4 6.02 15.46 -7.83
CA PRO A 4 7.18 16.31 -8.11
C PRO A 4 8.46 15.51 -8.45
N CYS A 5 8.55 14.24 -8.06
CA CYS A 5 9.70 13.39 -8.36
C CYS A 5 9.67 12.88 -9.81
N THR A 6 8.49 12.60 -10.36
CA THR A 6 8.34 12.03 -11.71
C THR A 6 7.84 13.03 -12.74
N GLY A 7 7.23 14.13 -12.30
CA GLY A 7 6.53 15.09 -13.17
C GLY A 7 5.25 14.53 -13.80
N GLN A 8 4.80 13.35 -13.39
CA GLN A 8 3.62 12.67 -13.93
C GLN A 8 2.39 12.85 -13.03
N PRO A 9 1.17 12.67 -13.56
CA PRO A 9 -0.03 12.60 -12.74
C PRO A 9 0.13 11.58 -11.62
N TYR A 10 -0.13 11.99 -10.39
CA TYR A 10 -0.14 11.08 -9.26
C TYR A 10 -1.46 10.30 -9.25
N VAL A 11 -1.41 9.04 -9.67
CA VAL A 11 -2.57 8.14 -9.76
C VAL A 11 -2.39 7.01 -8.75
N PRO A 12 -2.84 7.18 -7.50
CA PRO A 12 -2.66 6.16 -6.47
C PRO A 12 -3.52 4.93 -6.76
N THR A 13 -2.93 3.75 -6.59
CA THR A 13 -3.62 2.45 -6.60
C THR A 13 -3.32 1.71 -5.30
N PRO A 14 -4.13 0.70 -4.92
CA PRO A 14 -3.82 -0.16 -3.77
C PRO A 14 -2.42 -0.81 -3.84
N ALA A 15 -1.89 -1.05 -5.05
CA ALA A 15 -0.54 -1.61 -5.25
C ALA A 15 0.58 -0.77 -4.62
N TYR A 16 0.39 0.53 -4.40
CA TYR A 16 1.39 1.38 -3.73
C TYR A 16 1.75 0.88 -2.32
N PHE A 17 0.82 0.22 -1.63
CA PHE A 17 1.08 -0.35 -0.30
C PHE A 17 1.95 -1.62 -0.35
N LEU A 18 2.13 -2.21 -1.54
CA LEU A 18 2.92 -3.41 -1.75
C LEU A 18 4.37 -3.13 -2.13
N GLY A 19 4.67 -1.95 -2.70
CA GLY A 19 6.02 -1.64 -3.20
C GLY A 19 7.12 -1.68 -2.13
N CYS A 20 6.78 -1.58 -0.84
CA CYS A 20 7.74 -1.76 0.25
C CYS A 20 8.18 -3.22 0.47
N PHE A 21 7.45 -4.17 -0.12
CA PHE A 21 7.74 -5.61 -0.08
C PHE A 21 8.38 -6.11 -1.37
N ASP A 22 8.77 -5.23 -2.29
CA ASP A 22 9.51 -5.64 -3.48
C ASP A 22 10.89 -6.18 -3.08
N ILE A 23 11.06 -7.48 -3.31
CA ILE A 23 12.26 -8.26 -3.02
C ILE A 23 13.13 -8.48 -4.25
N TYR A 24 12.79 -7.92 -5.42
CA TYR A 24 13.63 -8.02 -6.61
C TYR A 24 15.05 -7.49 -6.32
N ASP A 25 16.08 -8.30 -6.58
CA ASP A 25 17.50 -8.07 -6.22
C ASP A 25 17.77 -7.96 -4.70
N ARG A 26 16.81 -8.35 -3.85
CA ARG A 26 16.86 -8.26 -2.38
C ARG A 26 16.35 -9.53 -1.71
N GLU A 27 16.27 -10.63 -2.44
CA GLU A 27 15.71 -11.91 -2.01
C GLU A 27 16.44 -12.45 -0.77
N GLU A 28 17.78 -12.41 -0.77
CA GLU A 28 18.63 -12.88 0.34
C GLU A 28 18.70 -11.90 1.54
N THR A 29 18.00 -10.77 1.50
CA THR A 29 18.00 -9.79 2.60
C THR A 29 16.60 -9.46 3.08
N LEU A 30 15.82 -8.74 2.27
CA LEU A 30 14.45 -8.41 2.58
C LEU A 30 13.56 -9.66 2.45
N GLY A 31 13.80 -10.51 1.45
CA GLY A 31 13.06 -11.77 1.29
C GLY A 31 13.17 -12.66 2.52
N GLU A 32 14.38 -13.01 2.97
CA GLU A 32 14.59 -13.78 4.21
C GLU A 32 13.99 -13.12 5.47
N GLU A 33 13.92 -11.79 5.51
CA GLU A 33 13.25 -11.08 6.60
C GLU A 33 11.73 -11.27 6.55
N LEU A 34 11.13 -11.13 5.36
CA LEU A 34 9.69 -11.22 5.14
C LEU A 34 9.17 -12.66 5.23
N GLU A 35 9.98 -13.67 4.91
CA GLU A 35 9.63 -15.10 5.07
C GLU A 35 9.36 -15.51 6.53
N LYS A 36 9.73 -14.69 7.50
CA LYS A 36 9.46 -14.93 8.94
C LYS A 36 8.01 -14.63 9.33
N TYR A 37 7.24 -14.01 8.45
CA TYR A 37 5.87 -13.58 8.69
C TYR A 37 4.89 -14.39 7.84
N ASP A 38 3.77 -14.80 8.44
CA ASP A 38 2.65 -15.41 7.71
C ASP A 38 1.60 -14.34 7.37
N PRO A 39 1.38 -13.97 6.10
CA PRO A 39 0.37 -12.96 5.75
C PRO A 39 -1.07 -13.39 6.08
N ASN A 40 -1.33 -14.69 6.25
CA ASN A 40 -2.63 -15.20 6.68
C ASN A 40 -2.85 -15.03 8.20
N SER A 41 -1.77 -14.94 8.98
CA SER A 41 -1.82 -14.65 10.41
C SER A 41 -2.17 -13.17 10.66
N PRO A 42 -3.27 -12.85 11.36
CA PRO A 42 -3.64 -11.46 11.65
C PRO A 42 -2.57 -10.68 12.42
N VAL A 43 -1.83 -11.36 13.31
CA VAL A 43 -0.78 -10.73 14.12
C VAL A 43 0.42 -10.34 13.25
N ASP A 44 0.86 -11.26 12.38
CA ASP A 44 1.99 -11.02 11.50
C ASP A 44 1.65 -9.98 10.44
N ARG A 45 0.42 -10.03 9.92
CA ARG A 45 -0.09 -9.05 8.97
C ARG A 45 -0.10 -7.63 9.53
N GLU A 46 -0.61 -7.43 10.74
CA GLU A 46 -0.56 -6.12 11.39
C GLU A 46 0.89 -5.64 11.58
N ALA A 47 1.79 -6.54 11.99
CA ALA A 47 3.21 -6.23 12.13
C ALA A 47 3.87 -5.83 10.79
N LEU A 48 3.59 -6.56 9.71
CA LEU A 48 4.06 -6.28 8.36
C LEU A 48 3.57 -4.89 7.90
N ILE A 49 2.28 -4.63 8.03
CA ILE A 49 1.67 -3.37 7.58
C ILE A 49 2.29 -2.18 8.31
N LEU A 50 2.40 -2.24 9.65
CA LEU A 50 2.94 -1.13 10.43
C LEU A 50 4.44 -0.90 10.21
N LYS A 51 5.20 -1.99 10.00
CA LYS A 51 6.65 -1.92 9.83
C LYS A 51 7.05 -1.44 8.43
N TYR A 52 6.32 -1.87 7.40
CA TYR A 52 6.68 -1.63 5.99
C TYR A 52 5.67 -0.69 5.30
N SER A 53 4.43 -1.12 5.08
CA SER A 53 3.44 -0.37 4.28
C SER A 53 3.06 1.00 4.86
N LEU A 54 3.04 1.13 6.17
CA LEU A 54 2.70 2.38 6.89
C LEU A 54 3.90 2.92 7.69
N SER A 55 5.11 2.54 7.28
CA SER A 55 6.33 2.89 7.98
C SER A 55 6.49 4.41 8.15
N LYS A 56 6.98 4.85 9.32
CA LYS A 56 7.35 6.26 9.56
C LYS A 56 8.50 6.74 8.65
N ASN A 57 9.23 5.80 8.04
CA ASN A 57 10.28 6.10 7.08
C ASN A 57 9.72 6.43 5.69
N TRP A 58 8.46 6.10 5.39
CA TRP A 58 7.83 6.43 4.13
C TRP A 58 7.57 7.94 4.04
N LYS A 59 8.36 8.62 3.21
CA LYS A 59 8.33 10.08 3.05
C LYS A 59 7.25 10.50 2.05
N ILE A 60 5.99 10.40 2.47
CA ILE A 60 4.83 10.90 1.72
C ILE A 60 4.11 12.03 2.45
N THR A 61 3.56 12.98 1.69
CA THR A 61 2.82 14.12 2.23
C THR A 61 1.43 13.70 2.69
N TYR A 62 0.78 14.53 3.51
CA TYR A 62 -0.60 14.28 3.95
C TYR A 62 -1.61 14.21 2.80
N ARG A 63 -1.34 14.90 1.67
CA ARG A 63 -2.16 14.82 0.45
C ARG A 63 -1.99 13.48 -0.26
N GLN A 64 -0.76 12.96 -0.35
CA GLN A 64 -0.51 11.62 -0.88
C GLN A 64 -1.19 10.55 -0.01
N LYS A 65 -1.05 10.65 1.32
CA LYS A 65 -1.73 9.76 2.27
C LYS A 65 -3.24 9.75 2.06
N PHE A 66 -3.84 10.93 1.92
CA PHE A 66 -5.28 11.04 1.65
C PHE A 66 -5.69 10.42 0.32
N ALA A 67 -4.94 10.67 -0.75
CA ALA A 67 -5.24 10.13 -2.07
C ALA A 67 -5.09 8.59 -2.11
N LEU A 68 -4.07 8.04 -1.46
CA LEU A 68 -3.90 6.59 -1.27
C LEU A 68 -5.03 5.97 -0.45
N HIS A 69 -5.38 6.62 0.67
CA HIS A 69 -6.47 6.18 1.54
C HIS A 69 -7.82 6.14 0.78
N LYS A 70 -8.11 7.14 -0.04
CA LYS A 70 -9.33 7.18 -0.88
C LYS A 70 -9.32 6.16 -2.00
N SER A 71 -8.19 5.96 -2.67
CA SER A 71 -8.04 4.90 -3.68
C SER A 71 -8.30 3.51 -3.08
N LEU A 72 -7.77 3.26 -1.88
CA LEU A 72 -8.02 2.02 -1.16
C LEU A 72 -9.48 1.89 -0.69
N GLU A 73 -10.08 2.97 -0.19
CA GLU A 73 -11.50 3.01 0.19
C GLU A 73 -12.42 2.64 -0.98
N GLU A 74 -12.14 3.19 -2.17
CA GLU A 74 -12.89 2.92 -3.39
C GLU A 74 -12.75 1.46 -3.85
N ALA A 75 -11.52 0.93 -3.87
CA ALA A 75 -11.27 -0.47 -4.20
C ALA A 75 -11.93 -1.45 -3.21
N LEU A 76 -11.94 -1.12 -1.91
CA LEU A 76 -12.59 -1.95 -0.90
C LEU A 76 -14.12 -1.94 -1.01
N ARG A 77 -14.71 -0.80 -1.40
CA ARG A 77 -16.16 -0.68 -1.64
C ARG A 77 -16.63 -1.44 -2.87
N ASP A 78 -15.76 -1.62 -3.85
CA ASP A 78 -16.04 -2.46 -5.01
C ASP A 78 -15.84 -3.94 -4.65
N SER A 79 -16.96 -4.67 -4.55
CA SER A 79 -16.95 -6.11 -4.28
C SER A 79 -16.32 -6.94 -5.41
N GLY A 80 -16.25 -6.38 -6.62
CA GLY A 80 -15.62 -7.01 -7.79
C GLY A 80 -14.14 -6.66 -7.97
N TYR A 81 -13.58 -5.78 -7.13
CA TYR A 81 -12.16 -5.44 -7.22
C TYR A 81 -11.29 -6.66 -6.91
N ASP A 82 -10.41 -6.99 -7.85
CA ASP A 82 -9.51 -8.14 -7.79
C ASP A 82 -8.20 -7.76 -7.10
N PHE A 83 -8.15 -7.98 -5.78
CA PHE A 83 -6.94 -7.79 -5.00
C PHE A 83 -5.90 -8.90 -5.21
N GLN A 84 -6.31 -10.06 -5.71
CA GLN A 84 -5.41 -11.18 -5.99
C GLN A 84 -4.49 -10.82 -7.17
N ALA A 85 -5.05 -10.19 -8.21
CA ALA A 85 -4.28 -9.71 -9.36
C ALA A 85 -3.13 -8.74 -9.00
N LEU A 86 -3.18 -8.09 -7.82
CA LEU A 86 -2.09 -7.22 -7.35
C LEU A 86 -0.92 -8.00 -6.73
N LEU A 87 -1.13 -9.27 -6.39
CA LEU A 87 -0.13 -10.15 -5.76
C LEU A 87 0.48 -11.15 -6.75
N GLU A 88 -0.14 -11.30 -7.91
CA GLU A 88 0.33 -12.20 -8.96
C GLU A 88 1.64 -11.68 -9.56
N HIS A 89 2.61 -12.57 -9.70
CA HIS A 89 3.90 -12.24 -10.31
C HIS A 89 3.75 -12.11 -11.83
N ASP A 90 4.03 -10.92 -12.37
CA ASP A 90 4.23 -10.74 -13.81
C ASP A 90 5.73 -10.89 -14.14
N CYS A 91 6.05 -11.95 -14.89
CA CYS A 91 7.41 -12.24 -15.37
C CYS A 91 8.01 -11.15 -16.28
N GLN A 92 7.21 -10.19 -16.75
CA GLN A 92 7.67 -9.03 -17.53
C GLN A 92 7.94 -7.80 -16.65
N GLU A 93 7.55 -7.82 -15.37
CA GLU A 93 7.80 -6.73 -14.45
C GLU A 93 9.14 -6.90 -13.71
N CYS A 94 9.86 -5.80 -13.53
CA CYS A 94 11.04 -5.75 -12.66
C CYS A 94 10.62 -5.57 -11.19
N SER A 95 9.67 -6.38 -10.72
CA SER A 95 9.21 -6.40 -9.33
C SER A 95 8.91 -7.83 -8.90
N SER A 96 9.14 -8.14 -7.63
CA SER A 96 8.87 -9.47 -7.08
C SER A 96 8.40 -9.34 -5.64
N LEU A 97 7.24 -9.92 -5.33
CA LEU A 97 6.75 -9.99 -3.95
C LEU A 97 7.29 -11.25 -3.26
N PRO A 98 7.24 -11.33 -1.91
CA PRO A 98 7.74 -12.49 -1.20
C PRO A 98 6.99 -13.76 -1.60
N ASN A 99 7.72 -14.88 -1.57
CA ASN A 99 7.16 -16.19 -1.89
C ASN A 99 5.89 -16.48 -1.07
N GLY A 100 4.84 -16.99 -1.72
CA GLY A 100 3.58 -17.38 -1.08
C GLY A 100 2.58 -16.23 -0.92
N TRP A 101 2.92 -14.99 -1.27
CA TRP A 101 1.96 -13.88 -1.25
C TRP A 101 0.93 -14.00 -2.38
N ASP A 102 1.34 -14.50 -3.54
CA ASP A 102 0.48 -14.84 -4.67
C ASP A 102 -0.53 -15.96 -4.36
N THR A 103 -0.35 -16.68 -3.25
CA THR A 103 -1.23 -17.76 -2.80
C THR A 103 -1.88 -17.46 -1.45
N MET A 104 -1.87 -16.19 -1.02
CA MET A 104 -2.55 -15.73 0.20
C MET A 104 -4.04 -16.08 0.15
N ASP A 105 -4.58 -16.60 1.26
CA ASP A 105 -5.96 -17.12 1.30
C ASP A 105 -7.01 -16.02 1.03
N ASN A 106 -6.73 -14.80 1.48
CA ASN A 106 -7.64 -13.67 1.33
C ASN A 106 -6.86 -12.36 1.16
N PRO A 107 -6.42 -12.00 -0.06
CA PRO A 107 -5.72 -10.75 -0.32
C PRO A 107 -6.51 -9.52 0.17
N ARG A 108 -7.83 -9.54 0.02
CA ARG A 108 -8.70 -8.42 0.43
C ARG A 108 -8.57 -8.11 1.92
N ILE A 109 -8.45 -9.12 2.80
CA ILE A 109 -8.32 -8.88 4.24
C ILE A 109 -7.03 -8.11 4.59
N PHE A 110 -5.97 -8.28 3.79
CA PHE A 110 -4.73 -7.54 3.94
C PHE A 110 -4.91 -6.05 3.67
N PHE A 111 -5.63 -5.73 2.60
CA PHE A 111 -5.98 -4.37 2.25
C PHE A 111 -6.99 -3.74 3.21
N GLU A 112 -7.93 -4.51 3.76
CA GLU A 112 -8.84 -4.06 4.83
C GLU A 112 -8.07 -3.69 6.11
N ASP A 113 -7.07 -4.50 6.50
CA ASP A 113 -6.22 -4.20 7.65
C ASP A 113 -5.34 -2.97 7.40
N ILE A 114 -4.80 -2.79 6.19
CA ILE A 114 -4.11 -1.54 5.81
C ILE A 114 -5.05 -0.35 5.98
N TYR A 115 -6.27 -0.44 5.46
CA TYR A 115 -7.23 0.64 5.52
C TYR A 115 -7.57 1.02 6.98
N ARG A 116 -7.83 0.03 7.82
CA ARG A 116 -8.08 0.21 9.26
C ARG A 116 -6.91 0.90 9.95
N LEU A 117 -5.70 0.35 9.81
CA LEU A 117 -4.49 0.87 10.47
C LEU A 117 -4.12 2.26 9.94
N ALA A 118 -4.25 2.51 8.65
CA ALA A 118 -4.01 3.82 8.04
C ALA A 118 -5.03 4.86 8.52
N SER A 119 -6.31 4.49 8.68
CA SER A 119 -7.35 5.39 9.19
C SER A 119 -7.04 5.87 10.61
N GLU A 120 -6.46 5.00 11.44
CA GLU A 120 -6.04 5.33 12.80
C GLU A 120 -4.73 6.14 12.81
N LEU A 121 -3.71 5.64 12.12
CA LEU A 121 -2.36 6.22 12.14
C LEU A 121 -2.27 7.57 11.45
N TRP A 122 -3.05 7.78 10.38
CA TRP A 122 -3.05 8.99 9.58
C TRP A 122 -4.23 9.92 9.88
N ALA A 123 -4.98 9.68 10.96
CA ALA A 123 -6.21 10.41 11.27
C ALA A 123 -6.07 11.95 11.18
N ASP A 124 -4.98 12.52 11.72
CA ASP A 124 -4.71 13.96 11.65
C ASP A 124 -4.42 14.45 10.23
N ASP A 125 -3.60 13.68 9.48
CA ASP A 125 -3.25 13.98 8.09
C ASP A 125 -4.48 13.93 7.19
N LEU A 126 -5.33 12.92 7.37
CA LEU A 126 -6.58 12.73 6.64
C LEU A 126 -7.57 13.86 6.92
N ARG A 127 -7.77 14.23 8.19
CA ARG A 127 -8.63 15.37 8.57
C ARG A 127 -8.15 16.69 7.97
N ARG A 128 -6.84 16.92 7.98
CA ARG A 128 -6.25 18.11 7.38
C ARG A 128 -6.47 18.15 5.86
N ALA A 129 -6.22 17.04 5.17
CA ALA A 129 -6.48 16.94 3.74
C ALA A 129 -7.97 17.12 3.40
N GLU A 130 -8.86 16.61 4.25
CA GLU A 130 -10.30 16.67 4.03
C GLU A 130 -10.84 18.10 4.14
N SER A 131 -10.27 18.94 5.01
CA SER A 131 -10.67 20.35 5.18
C SER A 131 -10.17 21.28 4.06
N GLU A 132 -9.27 20.81 3.20
CA GLU A 132 -8.79 21.57 2.05
C GLU A 132 -9.69 21.42 0.81
N ASP A 133 -9.69 22.47 -0.02
CA ASP A 133 -10.25 22.43 -1.36
C ASP A 133 -9.30 21.65 -2.29
N LYS A 134 -9.68 20.41 -2.59
CA LYS A 134 -8.90 19.46 -3.39
C LYS A 134 -8.72 19.92 -4.85
N SER A 135 -9.58 20.82 -5.35
CA SER A 135 -9.42 21.39 -6.69
C SER A 135 -8.18 22.29 -6.80
N THR A 136 -7.63 22.75 -5.67
CA THR A 136 -6.43 23.60 -5.62
C THR A 136 -5.12 22.81 -5.54
N TRP A 137 -5.19 21.48 -5.62
CA TRP A 137 -4.03 20.60 -5.46
C TRP A 137 -3.29 20.39 -6.80
N ASP A 138 -2.39 21.32 -7.11
CA ASP A 138 -1.50 21.21 -8.28
C ASP A 138 -0.48 20.06 -8.11
N TYR A 139 0.13 19.97 -6.93
CA TYR A 139 1.13 18.98 -6.56
C TYR A 139 0.74 18.22 -5.29
N VAL A 140 1.28 17.00 -5.18
CA VAL A 140 1.26 16.22 -3.95
C VAL A 140 2.54 16.33 -3.15
#